data_AF-A0AAD8MWW6-F1
#
_entry.id   AF-A0AAD8MWW6-F1
#
_cell.length_a   1.000
_cell.length_b   1.000
_cell.length_c   1.000
_cell.angle_alpha   90.00
_cell.angle_beta   90.00
_cell.angle_gamma   90.00
#
_symmetry.space_group_name_H-M   'P 1'
#
loop_
_entity.id
_entity.type
_entity.pdbx_description
1 polymer ?
#
loop_
_entity_poly.entity_id
_entity_poly.type
_entity_poly.pdbx_seq_one_letter_code
_entity_poly.pdbx_strand_id
1 'polypeptide(L)'
;MLLATGKTLETLPRPVAKRFVSPDQENNLEDLTIEGILQATLPSGTTFIRRTCEATIVGIMEGEGWFYNSCPRCARKVRATDETYYCENCSKETNDFKPR
;
A
#
# COMPACT_ATOMS: atom_id res chain seq x y z
N MET A 1 -10.30 24.75 -2.95
CA MET A 1 -10.42 23.51 -3.75
C MET A 1 -9.07 23.33 -4.46
N LEU A 2 -8.10 22.68 -3.80
CA LEU A 2 -6.74 22.54 -4.31
C LEU A 2 -6.62 21.18 -5.00
N LEU A 3 -6.52 21.23 -6.33
CA LEU A 3 -6.28 20.08 -7.19
C LEU A 3 -4.87 19.56 -6.90
N ALA A 4 -4.79 18.30 -6.46
CA ALA A 4 -3.52 17.60 -6.38
C ALA A 4 -2.96 17.42 -7.80
N THR A 5 -1.89 18.14 -8.13
CA THR A 5 -1.15 17.92 -9.38
C THR A 5 -0.35 16.64 -9.22
N GLY A 6 -0.99 15.49 -9.49
CA GLY A 6 -0.30 14.21 -9.60
C GLY A 6 0.79 14.31 -10.67
N LYS A 7 1.98 13.77 -10.39
CA LYS A 7 3.01 13.60 -11.41
C LYS A 7 2.45 12.71 -12.52
N THR A 8 2.63 13.12 -13.77
CA THR A 8 2.26 12.36 -14.96
C THR A 8 2.92 10.98 -14.94
N LEU A 9 2.17 9.98 -15.42
CA LEU A 9 2.46 8.53 -15.45
C LEU A 9 3.86 8.14 -15.99
N GLU A 10 4.55 9.07 -16.65
CA GLU A 10 5.78 8.83 -17.43
C GLU A 10 7.08 8.73 -16.61
N THR A 11 7.05 8.97 -15.29
CA THR A 11 8.30 9.11 -14.50
C THR A 11 8.61 7.99 -13.52
N LEU A 12 7.79 6.95 -13.44
CA LEU A 12 8.11 5.79 -12.59
C LEU A 12 8.95 4.79 -13.39
N PRO A 13 10.24 4.58 -13.04
CA PRO A 13 11.06 3.58 -13.71
C PRO A 13 10.41 2.20 -13.52
N ARG A 14 10.40 1.40 -14.58
CA ARG A 14 9.88 0.04 -14.54
C ARG A 14 10.56 -0.71 -13.38
N PRO A 15 9.80 -1.36 -12.47
CA PRO A 15 10.39 -2.12 -11.37
C PRO A 15 11.35 -3.19 -11.92
N VAL A 16 12.65 -3.01 -11.65
CA VAL A 16 13.71 -3.90 -12.17
C VAL A 16 13.84 -5.15 -11.30
N ALA A 17 13.50 -5.05 -10.01
CA ALA A 17 13.58 -6.13 -9.05
C ALA A 17 12.17 -6.63 -8.69
N LYS A 18 11.77 -7.76 -9.26
CA LYS A 18 10.64 -8.53 -8.74
C LYS A 18 11.13 -9.30 -7.51
N ARG A 19 10.87 -8.76 -6.32
CA ARG A 19 10.95 -9.56 -5.10
C ARG A 19 9.66 -10.37 -4.99
N PHE A 20 9.73 -11.62 -5.40
CA PHE A 20 8.70 -12.58 -5.04
C PHE A 20 8.78 -12.76 -3.53
N VAL A 21 7.76 -12.29 -2.82
CA VAL A 21 7.57 -12.63 -1.42
C VAL A 21 7.02 -14.05 -1.44
N SER A 22 7.89 -15.02 -1.19
CA SER A 22 7.39 -16.36 -0.87
C SER A 22 6.59 -16.24 0.43
N PRO A 23 5.38 -16.80 0.53
CA PRO A 23 4.66 -16.91 1.79
C PRO A 23 5.36 -17.96 2.67
N ASP A 24 6.64 -17.78 2.96
CA ASP A 24 7.38 -18.71 3.81
C ASP A 24 6.97 -18.43 5.25
N GLN A 25 6.02 -19.24 5.75
CA GLN A 25 5.85 -19.73 7.14
C GLN A 25 4.40 -19.94 7.62
N GLU A 26 3.39 -20.06 6.75
CA GLU A 26 2.06 -20.57 7.15
C GLU A 26 1.57 -21.62 6.13
N ASN A 27 2.02 -22.87 6.31
CA ASN A 27 1.71 -24.04 5.46
C ASN A 27 0.22 -24.45 5.42
N ASN A 28 -0.73 -23.57 5.74
CA ASN A 28 -2.17 -23.84 5.71
C ASN A 28 -2.98 -22.56 5.43
N LEU A 29 -2.54 -21.71 4.50
CA LEU A 29 -3.44 -20.71 3.94
C LEU A 29 -4.36 -21.43 2.96
N GLU A 30 -5.64 -21.53 3.32
CA GLU A 30 -6.65 -22.07 2.41
C GLU A 30 -6.82 -21.14 1.21
N ASP A 31 -6.75 -21.73 0.02
CA ASP A 31 -7.12 -21.05 -1.22
C ASP A 31 -8.64 -20.87 -1.26
N LEU A 32 -9.08 -19.63 -1.47
CA LEU A 32 -10.49 -19.29 -1.64
C LEU A 32 -10.73 -18.57 -2.97
N THR A 33 -11.95 -18.74 -3.48
CA THR A 33 -12.48 -17.87 -4.53
C THR A 33 -12.77 -16.48 -3.96
N ILE A 34 -12.94 -15.47 -4.82
CA ILE A 34 -13.37 -14.12 -4.41
C ILE A 34 -14.68 -14.20 -3.63
N GLU A 35 -15.64 -15.02 -4.08
CA GLU A 35 -16.90 -15.24 -3.37
C GLU A 35 -16.69 -15.84 -1.98
N GLY A 36 -15.81 -16.85 -1.86
CA GLY A 36 -15.47 -17.45 -0.58
C GLY A 36 -14.86 -16.46 0.41
N ILE A 37 -14.02 -15.52 -0.07
CA ILE A 37 -13.48 -14.44 0.77
C ILE A 37 -14.59 -13.50 1.24
N LEU A 38 -15.52 -13.12 0.36
CA LEU A 38 -16.63 -12.22 0.70
C LEU A 38 -17.61 -12.84 1.72
N GLN A 39 -17.74 -14.17 1.72
CA GLN A 39 -18.61 -14.90 2.63
C GLN A 39 -17.90 -15.33 3.93
N ALA A 40 -16.58 -15.16 4.03
CA ALA A 40 -15.80 -15.62 5.17
C ALA A 40 -16.17 -14.85 6.46
N THR A 41 -16.35 -15.59 7.55
CA THR A 41 -16.53 -15.02 8.89
C THR A 41 -15.23 -15.06 9.67
N LEU A 42 -14.93 -14.00 10.43
CA LEU A 42 -13.79 -14.01 11.34
C LEU A 42 -13.97 -15.09 12.42
N PRO A 43 -12.97 -15.96 12.64
CA PRO A 43 -12.96 -16.84 13.80
C PRO A 43 -13.09 -16.06 15.10
N SER A 44 -13.78 -16.64 16.08
CA SER A 44 -13.94 -16.03 17.41
C SER A 44 -12.58 -15.67 18.02
N GLY A 45 -12.43 -14.41 18.43
CA GLY A 45 -11.21 -13.92 19.08
C GLY A 45 -10.10 -13.48 18.13
N THR A 46 -10.30 -13.52 16.80
CA THR A 46 -9.36 -12.92 15.84
C THR A 46 -9.88 -11.60 15.28
N THR A 47 -8.96 -10.70 14.96
CA THR A 47 -9.27 -9.42 14.30
C THR A 47 -8.99 -9.43 12.80
N PHE A 48 -8.37 -10.50 12.29
CA PHE A 48 -8.09 -10.70 10.87
C PHE A 48 -8.07 -12.19 10.52
N ILE A 49 -8.26 -12.47 9.23
CA ILE A 49 -8.09 -13.77 8.60
C ILE A 49 -7.18 -13.60 7.38
N ARG A 50 -6.28 -14.56 7.14
CA ARG A 50 -5.38 -14.56 5.99
C ARG A 50 -5.78 -15.69 5.04
N ARG A 51 -5.90 -15.39 3.75
CA ARG A 51 -6.28 -16.33 2.68
C ARG A 51 -5.50 -16.02 1.41
N THR A 52 -5.35 -17.03 0.58
CA THR A 52 -4.78 -16.94 -0.77
C THR A 52 -5.91 -17.01 -1.80
N CYS A 53 -5.75 -16.30 -2.92
CA CYS A 53 -6.74 -16.25 -3.99
C CYS A 53 -6.02 -16.03 -5.32
N GLU A 54 -6.34 -16.84 -6.31
CA GLU A 54 -5.97 -16.59 -7.70
C GLU A 54 -7.04 -15.73 -8.36
N ALA A 55 -6.63 -14.61 -8.96
CA ALA A 55 -7.54 -13.68 -9.63
C ALA A 55 -6.83 -12.93 -10.77
N THR A 56 -7.63 -12.45 -11.73
CA THR A 56 -7.16 -11.60 -12.83
C THR A 56 -7.36 -10.13 -12.48
N ILE A 57 -6.32 -9.32 -12.64
CA ILE A 57 -6.44 -7.85 -12.51
C ILE A 57 -7.25 -7.34 -13.70
N VAL A 58 -8.44 -6.79 -13.44
CA VAL A 58 -9.36 -6.25 -14.48
C VAL A 58 -9.26 -4.74 -14.67
N GLY A 59 -8.61 -4.02 -13.75
CA GLY A 59 -8.48 -2.57 -13.81
C GLY A 59 -7.64 -1.99 -12.68
N ILE A 60 -7.20 -0.75 -12.86
CA ILE A 60 -6.40 0.05 -11.93
C ILE A 60 -7.10 1.42 -11.79
N MET A 61 -7.57 1.77 -10.59
CA MET A 61 -8.25 3.04 -10.29
C MET A 61 -7.29 4.23 -10.13
N GLU A 62 -6.82 4.81 -11.22
CA GLU A 62 -5.74 5.82 -11.24
C GLU A 62 -5.90 7.06 -10.32
N GLY A 63 -7.12 7.39 -9.89
CA GLY A 63 -7.41 8.57 -9.05
C GLY A 63 -7.26 8.36 -7.54
N GLU A 64 -7.12 7.12 -7.06
CA GLU A 64 -7.17 6.84 -5.62
C GLU A 64 -5.86 6.26 -5.08
N GLY A 65 -5.00 7.12 -4.54
CA GLY A 65 -4.10 6.78 -3.44
C GLY A 65 -3.13 5.60 -3.62
N TRP A 66 -2.78 5.23 -4.87
CA TRP A 66 -1.85 4.12 -5.20
C TRP A 66 -0.54 4.17 -4.45
N PHE A 67 -0.10 5.37 -4.14
CA PHE A 67 1.06 5.60 -3.31
C PHE A 67 0.81 6.80 -2.42
N TYR A 68 1.59 6.89 -1.36
CA TYR A 68 1.66 8.08 -0.51
C TYR A 68 3.12 8.45 -0.24
N ASN A 69 3.34 9.75 -0.05
CA ASN A 69 4.64 10.23 0.41
C ASN A 69 4.83 9.78 1.86
N SER A 70 5.88 9.02 2.12
CA SER A 70 6.20 8.50 3.45
C SER A 70 7.46 9.11 4.02
N CYS A 71 7.53 9.17 5.35
CA CYS A 71 8.71 9.59 6.09
C CYS A 71 9.88 8.65 5.77
N PRO A 72 11.04 9.15 5.34
CA PRO A 72 12.20 8.32 5.02
C PRO A 72 12.69 7.45 6.18
N ARG A 73 12.40 7.86 7.43
CA ARG A 73 12.80 7.20 8.66
C ARG A 73 11.80 6.16 9.17
N CYS A 74 10.51 6.50 9.23
CA CYS A 74 9.50 5.64 9.89
C CYS A 74 8.43 5.05 8.96
N ALA A 75 8.51 5.32 7.65
CA ALA A 75 7.58 4.80 6.63
C ALA A 75 6.09 5.19 6.76
N ARG A 76 5.73 5.99 7.78
CA ARG A 76 4.38 6.56 7.90
C ARG A 76 4.17 7.72 6.94
N LYS A 77 2.92 7.95 6.56
CA LYS A 77 2.50 9.04 5.68
C LYS A 77 2.94 10.40 6.25
N VAL A 78 3.52 11.23 5.39
CA VAL A 78 3.85 12.63 5.72
C VAL A 78 2.79 13.56 5.15
N ARG A 79 2.65 14.73 5.79
CA ARG A 79 1.86 15.84 5.26
C ARG A 79 2.77 16.73 4.42
N ALA A 80 2.33 17.07 3.22
CA ALA A 80 2.98 18.13 2.47
C ALA A 80 2.65 19.47 3.15
N THR A 81 3.68 20.24 3.44
CA THR A 81 3.61 21.67 3.76
C THR A 81 4.27 22.42 2.59
N ASP A 82 4.18 23.75 2.55
CA ASP A 82 4.51 24.54 1.34
C ASP A 82 5.81 24.12 0.65
N GLU A 83 6.91 23.97 1.38
CA GLU A 83 8.22 23.60 0.82
C GLU A 83 8.82 22.31 1.41
N THR A 84 8.21 21.75 2.46
CA THR A 84 8.75 20.60 3.20
C THR A 84 7.67 19.57 3.52
N TYR A 85 8.07 18.44 4.08
CA TYR A 85 7.17 17.39 4.55
C TYR A 85 7.23 17.28 6.06
N TYR A 86 6.07 17.18 6.71
CA TYR A 86 5.99 16.95 8.15
C TYR A 86 5.58 15.51 8.47
N CYS A 87 6.36 14.85 9.32
CA CYS A 87 6.03 13.53 9.86
C CYS A 87 5.45 13.66 11.27
N GLU A 88 4.17 13.38 11.44
CA GLU A 88 3.49 13.45 12.74
C GLU A 88 4.08 12.47 13.76
N ASN A 89 4.44 11.27 13.31
CA ASN A 89 4.99 10.24 14.17
C ASN A 89 6.42 10.54 14.65
N CYS A 90 7.22 11.23 13.85
CA CYS A 90 8.56 11.66 14.26
C CYS A 90 8.55 13.06 14.87
N SER A 91 7.43 13.78 14.77
CA SER A 91 7.28 15.19 15.10
C SER A 91 8.39 16.06 14.51
N LYS A 92 8.73 15.83 13.24
CA LYS A 92 9.84 16.49 12.53
C LYS A 92 9.50 16.80 11.09
N GLU A 93 10.03 17.91 10.63
CA GLU A 93 10.11 18.27 9.21
C GLU A 93 11.20 17.47 8.50
N THR A 94 11.01 17.27 7.20
CA THR A 94 11.96 16.64 6.31
C THR A 94 11.81 17.22 4.92
N ASN A 95 12.93 17.45 4.25
CA ASN A 95 12.96 17.97 2.89
C ASN A 95 12.84 16.86 1.83
N ASP A 96 12.62 15.62 2.26
CA ASP A 96 12.60 14.44 1.39
C ASP A 96 11.49 13.46 1.80
N PHE A 97 11.07 12.60 0.88
CA PHE A 97 10.07 11.57 1.10
C PHE A 97 10.37 10.31 0.28
N LYS A 98 9.81 9.18 0.71
CA LYS A 98 9.84 7.94 -0.06
C LYS A 98 8.41 7.57 -0.49
N PRO A 99 8.12 7.46 -1.80
CA PRO A 99 6.85 6.88 -2.25
C PRO A 99 6.69 5.46 -1.70
N ARG A 100 5.50 5.13 -1.20
CA ARG A 100 5.12 3.80 -0.71
C ARG A 100 3.71 3.46 -1.09
#